data_AF-A0A4Y2PTE6-F1
#
_entry.id   AF-A0A4Y2PTE6-F1
#
_cell.length_a   1.000
_cell.length_b   1.000
_cell.length_c   1.000
_cell.angle_alpha   90.00
_cell.angle_beta   90.00
_cell.angle_gamma   90.00
#
_symmetry.space_group_name_H-M   'P 1'
#
loop_
_entity.id
_entity.type
_entity.pdbx_description
1 polymer ?
#
loop_
_entity_poly.entity_id
_entity_poly.type
_entity_poly.pdbx_seq_one_letter_code
_entity_poly.pdbx_strand_id
1 'polypeptide(L)'
;MENSTYTFSFFGRYQVGINKFLLPIKISLFCWFAGSQTTMAFISVYLKHQGLTISHLSVMVTISVAFQFIVGMISGMFADRIGRVKPFLFMHGSIFLETLICFIVMPKIDGCDTQKITLHCIDEKLTAQDSCQIPQDTFHKDACFLIDSENATHYDENENCPFVSLLLQMDFSIENYHKNEISGFCLYQVNFKNYSSKDIPPCEIQKCEAFHVVCSKKGISSDCLKSRSSWILVYGILVVLYNTSRTNIYRFFDIIAMDLSNQYNSDFGKQRLCSVLGLSVGPLLAGFISHKITSNESDKSYTPVFVCAAIFAAFAFIPVWKVNPKFHKPAATVWKKSFEFVMNLEIILFLILLLTMGISFGFIYIYGNWYLQDLGATDLLLGVSTGVSAICALPFLYTSKWIFNKVGLRNFFVLSLLSYAFYCFSFSLMREPWLAVGIKLVYVFAYHLFWVASVQYCDEVAPIELQATMKVLAGTLHYNIGWYPCIA
;
A
#
# COMPACT_ATOMS: atom_id res chain seq x y z
N MET A 1 28.38 -36.33 -14.14
CA MET A 1 27.42 -35.47 -13.39
C MET A 1 26.40 -36.35 -12.65
N GLU A 2 26.86 -37.39 -11.97
CA GLU A 2 26.00 -38.30 -11.20
C GLU A 2 25.84 -37.73 -9.78
N ASN A 3 24.62 -37.78 -9.21
CA ASN A 3 24.18 -37.21 -7.93
C ASN A 3 23.79 -35.72 -7.86
N SER A 4 23.29 -35.12 -8.95
CA SER A 4 22.78 -33.73 -8.94
C SER A 4 21.34 -33.57 -8.44
N THR A 5 20.58 -34.65 -8.25
CA THR A 5 19.14 -34.62 -7.91
C THR A 5 18.82 -35.46 -6.66
N TYR A 6 18.04 -34.90 -5.73
CA TYR A 6 17.33 -35.69 -4.71
C TYR A 6 16.03 -36.22 -5.32
N THR A 7 15.82 -37.53 -5.29
CA THR A 7 14.58 -38.16 -5.76
C THR A 7 13.74 -38.57 -4.57
N PHE A 8 12.52 -38.03 -4.48
CA PHE A 8 11.51 -38.45 -3.50
C PHE A 8 10.38 -39.17 -4.22
N SER A 9 10.02 -40.36 -3.75
CA SER A 9 8.85 -41.09 -4.23
C SER A 9 7.62 -40.68 -3.42
N PHE A 10 6.64 -40.03 -4.08
CA PHE A 10 5.37 -39.67 -3.48
C PHE A 10 4.30 -40.69 -3.93
N PHE A 11 3.61 -41.32 -2.95
CA PHE A 11 2.58 -42.36 -3.16
C PHE A 11 3.00 -43.51 -4.12
N GLY A 12 4.28 -43.86 -4.15
CA GLY A 12 4.81 -44.98 -4.96
C GLY A 12 4.73 -44.82 -6.49
N ARG A 13 3.99 -43.83 -7.01
CA ARG A 13 3.76 -43.63 -8.46
C ARG A 13 4.40 -42.36 -9.03
N TYR A 14 4.75 -41.38 -8.19
CA TYR A 14 5.32 -40.11 -8.64
C TYR A 14 6.72 -39.92 -8.08
N GLN A 15 7.72 -39.75 -8.95
CA GLN A 15 9.08 -39.40 -8.54
C GLN A 15 9.31 -37.91 -8.75
N VAL A 16 9.63 -37.20 -7.66
CA VAL A 16 9.99 -35.77 -7.70
C VAL A 16 11.50 -35.64 -7.56
N GLY A 17 12.15 -35.17 -8.63
CA GLY A 17 13.58 -34.85 -8.64
C GLY A 17 13.85 -33.38 -8.30
N ILE A 18 14.59 -33.10 -7.23
CA ILE A 18 15.02 -31.75 -6.85
C ILE A 18 16.51 -31.59 -7.16
N ASN A 19 16.84 -30.71 -8.11
CA ASN A 19 18.23 -30.37 -8.41
C ASN A 19 18.88 -29.66 -7.21
N LYS A 20 19.98 -30.25 -6.70
CA LYS A 20 20.74 -29.77 -5.54
C LYS A 20 21.29 -28.36 -5.72
N PHE A 21 21.66 -27.98 -6.94
CA PHE A 21 22.19 -26.66 -7.25
C PHE A 21 21.12 -25.56 -7.25
N LEU A 22 19.85 -25.93 -7.43
CA LEU A 22 18.71 -25.02 -7.40
C LEU A 22 18.03 -24.97 -6.01
N LEU A 23 18.42 -25.85 -5.08
CA LEU A 23 17.87 -25.85 -3.74
C LEU A 23 18.10 -24.53 -2.97
N PRO A 24 19.29 -23.90 -3.02
CA PRO A 24 19.51 -22.63 -2.32
C PRO A 24 18.56 -21.53 -2.80
N ILE A 25 18.37 -21.39 -4.12
CA ILE A 25 17.48 -20.35 -4.65
C ILE A 25 16.00 -20.64 -4.32
N LYS A 26 15.57 -21.90 -4.29
CA LYS A 26 14.22 -22.27 -3.84
C LYS A 26 13.96 -21.88 -2.39
N ILE A 27 14.91 -22.17 -1.49
CA ILE A 27 14.82 -21.79 -0.08
C ILE A 27 14.77 -20.26 0.04
N SER A 28 15.65 -19.56 -0.66
CA SER A 28 15.68 -18.09 -0.65
C SER A 28 14.39 -17.47 -1.17
N LEU A 29 13.84 -17.99 -2.27
CA LEU A 29 12.54 -17.54 -2.80
C LEU A 29 11.41 -17.79 -1.80
N PHE A 30 11.36 -18.97 -1.18
CA PHE A 30 10.36 -19.25 -0.15
C PHE A 30 10.47 -18.27 1.02
N CYS A 31 11.67 -18.14 1.60
CA CYS A 31 11.91 -17.29 2.77
C CYS A 31 11.66 -15.81 2.47
N TRP A 32 12.11 -15.30 1.33
CA TRP A 32 11.90 -13.90 0.95
C TRP A 32 10.41 -13.59 0.80
N PHE A 33 9.69 -14.41 0.03
CA PHE A 33 8.26 -14.18 -0.20
C PHE A 33 7.44 -14.39 1.08
N ALA A 34 7.84 -15.31 1.97
CA ALA A 34 7.22 -15.44 3.28
C ALA A 34 7.39 -14.18 4.12
N GLY A 35 8.63 -13.72 4.35
CA GLY A 35 8.88 -12.54 5.19
C GLY A 35 8.33 -11.25 4.59
N SER A 36 8.51 -11.05 3.29
CA SER A 36 8.00 -9.88 2.58
C SER A 36 6.47 -9.79 2.63
N GLN A 37 5.79 -10.93 2.44
CA GLN A 37 4.33 -10.97 2.45
C GLN A 37 3.73 -10.88 3.85
N THR A 38 4.42 -11.40 4.87
CA THR A 38 4.11 -11.15 6.27
C THR A 38 4.00 -9.65 6.54
N THR A 39 5.03 -8.87 6.20
CA THR A 39 5.00 -7.43 6.44
C THR A 39 3.95 -6.75 5.58
N MET A 40 3.85 -7.12 4.29
CA MET A 40 2.90 -6.48 3.38
C MET A 40 1.44 -6.66 3.80
N ALA A 41 1.08 -7.81 4.38
CA ALA A 41 -0.27 -8.06 4.87
C ALA A 41 -0.67 -7.18 6.07
N PHE A 42 0.31 -6.72 6.86
CA PHE A 42 0.07 -6.01 8.12
C PHE A 42 0.54 -4.55 8.11
N ILE A 43 1.32 -4.10 7.12
CA ILE A 43 1.89 -2.75 7.11
C ILE A 43 0.82 -1.65 7.12
N SER A 44 -0.26 -1.81 6.35
CA SER A 44 -1.33 -0.80 6.28
C SER A 44 -2.10 -0.72 7.61
N VAL A 45 -2.43 -1.88 8.17
CA VAL A 45 -3.06 -2.04 9.49
C VAL A 45 -2.15 -1.53 10.63
N TYR A 46 -0.85 -1.74 10.54
CA TYR A 46 0.14 -1.20 11.47
C TYR A 46 0.19 0.33 11.41
N LEU A 47 0.28 0.91 10.21
CA LEU A 47 0.32 2.37 10.03
C LEU A 47 -0.95 3.03 10.55
N LYS A 48 -2.12 2.41 10.32
CA LYS A 48 -3.38 2.82 10.94
C LYS A 48 -3.28 2.85 12.46
N HIS A 49 -2.79 1.76 13.07
CA HIS A 49 -2.63 1.66 14.52
C HIS A 49 -1.62 2.68 15.09
N GLN A 50 -0.67 3.15 14.27
CA GLN A 50 0.26 4.22 14.63
C GLN A 50 -0.34 5.63 14.48
N GLY A 51 -1.61 5.78 14.11
CA GLY A 51 -2.29 7.09 14.00
C GLY A 51 -2.21 7.73 12.61
N LEU A 52 -1.74 7.01 11.59
CA LEU A 52 -1.80 7.50 10.21
C LEU A 52 -3.20 7.30 9.63
N THR A 53 -3.63 8.24 8.79
CA THR A 53 -4.88 8.17 8.03
C THR A 53 -4.66 7.45 6.70
N ILE A 54 -5.77 7.10 6.04
CA ILE A 54 -5.75 6.52 4.69
C ILE A 54 -5.10 7.51 3.71
N SER A 55 -5.37 8.82 3.82
CA SER A 55 -4.77 9.84 2.96
C SER A 55 -3.24 9.88 3.08
N HIS A 56 -2.69 9.80 4.29
CA HIS A 56 -1.23 9.70 4.49
C HIS A 56 -0.66 8.46 3.80
N LEU A 57 -1.32 7.30 3.96
CA LEU A 57 -0.89 6.06 3.31
C LEU A 57 -0.90 6.20 1.77
N SER A 58 -1.97 6.75 1.18
CA SER A 58 -2.09 6.97 -0.27
C SER A 58 -0.94 7.80 -0.82
N VAL A 59 -0.62 8.92 -0.16
CA VAL A 59 0.47 9.82 -0.58
C VAL A 59 1.83 9.12 -0.47
N MET A 60 2.11 8.47 0.66
CA MET A 60 3.38 7.76 0.88
C MET A 60 3.60 6.65 -0.15
N VAL A 61 2.55 5.89 -0.44
CA VAL A 61 2.60 4.80 -1.41
C VAL A 61 2.76 5.33 -2.83
N THR A 62 2.09 6.42 -3.20
CA THR A 62 2.24 7.09 -4.50
C THR A 62 3.67 7.59 -4.71
N ILE A 63 4.26 8.26 -3.71
CA ILE A 63 5.66 8.71 -3.76
C ILE A 63 6.60 7.50 -3.90
N SER A 64 6.28 6.38 -3.23
CA SER A 64 7.08 5.15 -3.31
C SER A 64 7.21 4.64 -4.75
N VAL A 65 6.24 4.89 -5.65
CA VAL A 65 6.28 4.44 -7.05
C VAL A 65 7.38 5.14 -7.84
N ALA A 66 7.44 6.47 -7.75
CA ALA A 66 8.43 7.27 -8.45
C ALA A 66 9.84 6.84 -8.02
N PHE A 67 10.05 6.67 -6.71
CA PHE A 67 11.31 6.19 -6.15
C PHE A 67 11.63 4.75 -6.56
N GLN A 68 10.66 3.83 -6.54
CA GLN A 68 10.83 2.44 -7.02
C GLN A 68 11.31 2.39 -8.48
N PHE A 69 10.71 3.20 -9.35
CA PHE A 69 11.10 3.27 -10.76
C PHE A 69 12.54 3.78 -10.92
N ILE A 70 12.84 4.94 -10.33
CA ILE A 70 14.16 5.60 -10.44
C ILE A 70 15.26 4.70 -9.85
N VAL A 71 15.10 4.28 -8.59
CA VAL A 71 16.11 3.48 -7.89
C VAL A 71 16.29 2.12 -8.54
N GLY A 72 15.22 1.51 -9.06
CA GLY A 72 15.32 0.24 -9.76
C GLY A 72 15.99 0.34 -11.12
N MET A 73 15.76 1.42 -11.87
CA MET A 73 16.49 1.69 -13.11
C MET A 73 17.98 1.88 -12.84
N ILE A 74 18.32 2.72 -11.85
CA ILE A 74 19.72 2.96 -11.43
C ILE A 74 20.38 1.65 -11.00
N SER A 75 19.74 0.88 -10.10
CA SER A 75 20.29 -0.38 -9.59
C SER A 75 20.50 -1.40 -10.71
N GLY A 76 19.57 -1.47 -11.69
CA GLY A 76 19.71 -2.31 -12.88
C GLY A 76 20.89 -1.89 -13.75
N MET A 77 20.98 -0.61 -14.11
CA MET A 77 22.09 -0.09 -14.93
C MET A 77 23.46 -0.36 -14.31
N PHE A 78 23.59 -0.19 -12.99
CA PHE A 78 24.83 -0.49 -12.28
C PHE A 78 25.10 -2.00 -12.19
N ALA A 79 24.07 -2.82 -11.96
CA ALA A 79 24.22 -4.28 -11.97
C ALA A 79 24.70 -4.78 -13.34
N ASP A 80 24.18 -4.22 -14.43
CA ASP A 80 24.56 -4.54 -15.80
C ASP A 80 26.00 -4.11 -16.10
N ARG A 81 26.40 -2.91 -15.66
CA ARG A 81 27.76 -2.38 -15.86
C ARG A 81 28.81 -3.19 -15.10
N ILE A 82 28.50 -3.61 -13.88
CA ILE A 82 29.39 -4.42 -13.03
C ILE A 82 29.34 -5.90 -13.45
N GLY A 83 28.25 -6.34 -14.08
CA GLY A 83 28.01 -7.75 -14.41
C GLY A 83 27.74 -8.62 -13.19
N ARG A 84 27.29 -8.02 -12.07
CA ARG A 84 26.98 -8.73 -10.82
C ARG A 84 25.74 -8.17 -10.15
N VAL A 85 24.73 -9.02 -9.97
CA VAL A 85 23.45 -8.66 -9.33
C VAL A 85 23.44 -8.80 -7.80
N LYS A 86 24.27 -9.69 -7.24
CA LYS A 86 24.29 -9.97 -5.80
C LYS A 86 24.58 -8.74 -4.92
N PRO A 87 25.56 -7.86 -5.22
CA PRO A 87 25.84 -6.72 -4.36
C PRO A 87 24.63 -5.80 -4.18
N PHE A 88 23.86 -5.59 -5.26
CA PHE A 88 22.63 -4.79 -5.23
C PHE A 88 21.51 -5.49 -4.46
N LEU A 89 21.38 -6.81 -4.61
CA LEU A 89 20.46 -7.60 -3.79
C LEU A 89 20.75 -7.45 -2.29
N PHE A 90 22.02 -7.60 -1.88
CA PHE A 90 22.41 -7.46 -0.47
C PHE A 90 22.27 -6.01 0.02
N MET A 91 22.59 -5.01 -0.80
CA MET A 91 22.38 -3.59 -0.47
C MET A 91 20.90 -3.30 -0.18
N HIS A 92 20.00 -3.68 -1.08
CA HIS A 92 18.56 -3.52 -0.84
C HIS A 92 18.09 -4.38 0.34
N GLY A 93 18.65 -5.58 0.50
CA GLY A 93 18.38 -6.45 1.65
C GLY A 93 18.70 -5.82 3.01
N SER A 94 19.83 -5.12 3.11
CA SER A 94 20.21 -4.37 4.32
C SER A 94 19.23 -3.23 4.58
N ILE A 95 18.90 -2.42 3.56
CA ILE A 95 17.92 -1.33 3.67
C ILE A 95 16.56 -1.87 4.14
N PHE A 96 16.13 -3.01 3.59
CA PHE A 96 14.88 -3.65 3.99
C PHE A 96 14.91 -4.05 5.47
N LEU A 97 15.96 -4.73 5.94
CA LEU A 97 16.09 -5.13 7.35
C LEU A 97 16.15 -3.91 8.28
N GLU A 98 16.88 -2.86 7.92
CA GLU A 98 16.94 -1.60 8.67
C GLU A 98 15.56 -0.95 8.78
N THR A 99 14.78 -0.89 7.69
CA THR A 99 13.42 -0.35 7.74
C THR A 99 12.49 -1.15 8.64
N LEU A 100 12.63 -2.49 8.70
CA LEU A 100 11.86 -3.32 9.62
C LEU A 100 12.21 -3.02 11.08
N ILE A 101 13.49 -2.83 11.40
CA ILE A 101 13.94 -2.44 12.74
C ILE A 101 13.40 -1.06 13.10
N CYS A 102 13.43 -0.10 12.17
CA CYS A 102 12.85 1.21 12.38
C CYS A 102 11.35 1.11 12.70
N PHE A 103 10.57 0.34 11.92
CA PHE A 103 9.14 0.14 12.22
C PHE A 103 8.88 -0.46 13.61
N ILE A 104 9.79 -1.26 14.16
CA ILE A 104 9.63 -1.80 15.52
C ILE A 104 9.78 -0.72 16.60
N VAL A 105 10.65 0.27 16.38
CA VAL A 105 11.02 1.28 17.38
C VAL A 105 10.14 2.53 17.30
N MET A 106 9.46 2.77 16.18
CA MET A 106 8.70 4.00 15.98
C MET A 106 7.53 4.16 16.96
N PRO A 107 7.38 5.35 17.58
CA PRO A 107 6.29 5.62 18.51
C PRO A 107 4.97 5.85 17.78
N LYS A 108 3.86 5.65 18.51
CA LYS A 108 2.53 6.07 18.08
C LYS A 108 2.49 7.58 17.86
N ILE A 109 1.85 8.00 16.77
CA ILE A 109 1.57 9.41 16.53
C ILE A 109 0.32 9.75 17.33
N ASP A 110 0.50 10.46 18.43
CA ASP A 110 -0.63 10.91 19.24
C ASP A 110 -1.50 11.90 18.44
N GLY A 111 -2.82 11.76 18.59
CA GLY A 111 -3.75 12.77 18.13
C GLY A 111 -3.54 14.04 18.95
N CYS A 112 -3.33 15.19 18.29
CA CYS A 112 -3.33 16.45 19.01
C CYS A 112 -4.76 16.69 19.51
N ASP A 113 -4.91 17.01 20.80
CA ASP A 113 -6.19 17.43 21.40
C ASP A 113 -6.64 18.74 20.73
N THR A 114 -7.39 18.60 19.65
CA THR A 114 -7.94 19.71 18.88
C THR A 114 -9.45 19.61 18.90
N GLN A 115 -10.11 20.69 19.31
CA GLN A 115 -11.54 20.81 19.37
C GLN A 115 -12.04 21.55 18.12
N LYS A 116 -12.96 20.93 17.39
CA LYS A 116 -13.64 21.58 16.26
C LYS A 116 -14.74 22.46 16.83
N ILE A 117 -14.63 23.76 16.59
CA ILE A 117 -15.59 24.78 17.01
C ILE A 117 -16.26 25.31 15.74
N THR A 118 -17.60 25.23 15.69
CA THR A 118 -18.35 25.83 14.58
C THR A 118 -18.79 27.22 14.98
N LEU A 119 -18.44 28.22 14.18
CA LEU A 119 -18.76 29.62 14.40
C LEU A 119 -19.87 30.04 13.44
N HIS A 120 -20.93 30.62 14.01
CA HIS A 120 -22.10 31.12 13.28
C HIS A 120 -22.29 32.62 13.58
N CYS A 121 -22.63 33.38 12.54
CA CYS A 121 -23.13 34.74 12.70
C CYS A 121 -24.65 34.69 12.91
N ILE A 122 -25.11 35.02 14.12
CA ILE A 122 -26.54 35.09 14.46
C ILE A 122 -26.79 36.48 15.06
N ASP A 123 -27.74 37.24 14.51
CA ASP A 123 -28.14 38.57 14.98
C ASP A 123 -26.95 39.54 15.17
N GLU A 124 -26.10 39.67 14.14
CA GLU A 124 -24.89 40.51 14.12
C GLU A 124 -23.81 40.14 15.18
N LYS A 125 -24.00 39.02 15.90
CA LYS A 125 -23.08 38.50 16.90
C LYS A 125 -22.49 37.17 16.46
N LEU A 126 -21.20 36.98 16.78
CA LEU A 126 -20.56 35.70 16.55
C LEU A 126 -20.83 34.74 17.72
N THR A 127 -21.35 33.57 17.38
CA THR A 127 -21.67 32.50 18.33
C THR A 127 -20.90 31.23 17.96
N ALA A 128 -20.40 30.52 18.96
CA ALA A 128 -19.77 29.21 18.80
C ALA A 128 -20.77 28.12 19.22
N GLN A 129 -20.94 27.08 18.40
CA GLN A 129 -21.78 25.92 18.72
C GLN A 129 -20.90 24.70 18.97
N ASP A 130 -21.08 24.05 20.13
CA ASP A 130 -20.40 22.80 20.48
C ASP A 130 -21.21 21.94 21.49
N SER A 131 -20.77 20.70 21.71
CA SER A 131 -21.28 19.61 22.54
C SER A 131 -21.28 19.87 24.06
N CYS A 132 -21.25 21.14 24.50
CA CYS A 132 -21.19 21.54 25.91
C CYS A 132 -19.92 21.10 26.69
N GLN A 133 -18.81 20.82 26.01
CA GLN A 133 -17.56 20.38 26.64
C GLN A 133 -16.47 21.47 26.74
N ILE A 134 -16.76 22.71 26.32
CA ILE A 134 -15.80 23.82 26.34
C ILE A 134 -15.74 24.38 27.78
N PRO A 135 -14.60 24.28 28.49
CA PRO A 135 -14.38 25.11 29.69
C PRO A 135 -14.32 26.58 29.25
N GLN A 136 -14.69 27.54 30.11
CA GLN A 136 -14.52 28.97 29.84
C GLN A 136 -13.02 29.31 29.68
N ASP A 137 -12.49 29.13 28.49
CA ASP A 137 -11.07 29.21 28.17
C ASP A 137 -10.80 30.29 27.12
N THR A 138 -9.62 30.91 27.22
CA THR A 138 -9.12 31.83 26.18
C THR A 138 -8.36 31.02 25.13
N PHE A 139 -8.71 31.18 23.86
CA PHE A 139 -7.96 30.61 22.73
C PHE A 139 -7.03 31.69 22.15
N HIS A 140 -5.75 31.34 21.99
CA HIS A 140 -4.77 32.20 21.34
C HIS A 140 -4.85 32.02 19.82
N LYS A 141 -4.62 33.10 19.06
CA LYS A 141 -4.66 33.09 17.58
C LYS A 141 -3.77 32.02 16.94
N ASP A 142 -2.62 31.75 17.55
CA ASP A 142 -1.63 30.78 17.05
C ASP A 142 -2.05 29.32 17.30
N ALA A 143 -3.16 29.10 18.01
CA ALA A 143 -3.66 27.78 18.38
C ALA A 143 -4.90 27.33 17.59
N CYS A 144 -5.39 28.17 16.66
CA CYS A 144 -6.61 27.94 15.90
C CYS A 144 -6.36 28.01 14.38
N PHE A 145 -6.85 27.01 13.64
CA PHE A 145 -6.77 26.96 12.19
C PHE A 145 -8.17 26.95 11.59
N LEU A 146 -8.35 27.68 10.48
CA LEU A 146 -9.62 27.73 9.76
C LEU A 146 -9.72 26.52 8.82
N ILE A 147 -10.85 25.81 8.88
CA ILE A 147 -11.20 24.76 7.92
C ILE A 147 -12.27 25.36 7.00
N ASP A 148 -11.95 25.46 5.71
CA ASP A 148 -12.91 25.94 4.71
C ASP A 148 -14.16 25.07 4.67
N SER A 149 -15.30 25.72 4.47
CA SER A 149 -16.62 25.10 4.38
C SER A 149 -16.87 24.55 2.97
N GLU A 150 -17.34 23.30 2.88
CA GLU A 150 -17.74 22.62 1.64
C GLU A 150 -18.93 23.28 0.91
N ASN A 151 -19.52 24.36 1.45
CA ASN A 151 -20.64 25.08 0.82
C ASN A 151 -20.29 26.49 0.31
N ALA A 152 -19.02 26.89 0.30
CA ALA A 152 -18.60 28.11 -0.39
C ALA A 152 -18.31 27.80 -1.87
N THR A 153 -19.36 27.54 -2.65
CA THR A 153 -19.24 27.58 -4.12
C THR A 153 -19.03 29.03 -4.56
N HIS A 154 -17.76 29.44 -4.61
CA HIS A 154 -17.14 30.40 -5.52
C HIS A 154 -15.95 31.07 -4.82
N TYR A 155 -14.76 30.69 -5.28
CA TYR A 155 -13.54 31.45 -5.12
C TYR A 155 -13.74 32.80 -5.83
N ASP A 156 -14.01 33.86 -5.08
CA ASP A 156 -13.80 35.23 -5.54
C ASP A 156 -12.79 35.85 -4.59
N GLU A 157 -11.60 36.18 -5.12
CA GLU A 157 -10.44 36.72 -4.40
C GLU A 157 -10.70 38.09 -3.72
N ASN A 158 -11.94 38.60 -3.76
CA ASN A 158 -12.34 39.92 -3.27
C ASN A 158 -13.48 39.93 -2.22
N GLU A 159 -14.02 38.78 -1.78
CA GLU A 159 -15.03 38.74 -0.70
C GLU A 159 -14.43 38.23 0.62
N ASN A 160 -13.48 38.98 1.18
CA ASN A 160 -12.96 38.69 2.51
C ASN A 160 -14.07 38.94 3.56
N CYS A 161 -14.62 37.87 4.15
CA CYS A 161 -15.35 37.98 5.41
C CYS A 161 -14.44 38.72 6.42
N PRO A 162 -14.77 39.93 6.88
CA PRO A 162 -13.88 40.74 7.73
C PRO A 162 -13.52 40.01 9.02
N PHE A 163 -14.42 39.16 9.49
CA PHE A 163 -14.22 38.34 10.66
C PHE A 163 -13.10 37.30 10.52
N VAL A 164 -12.86 36.76 9.32
CA VAL A 164 -11.79 35.78 9.08
C VAL A 164 -10.42 36.42 9.27
N SER A 165 -10.24 37.66 8.80
CA SER A 165 -9.00 38.40 9.03
C SER A 165 -8.82 38.81 10.49
N LEU A 166 -9.90 39.11 11.21
CA LEU A 166 -9.91 39.34 12.66
C LEU A 166 -9.46 38.09 13.45
N LEU A 167 -9.97 36.91 13.11
CA LEU A 167 -9.65 35.64 13.78
C LEU A 167 -8.19 35.23 13.57
N LEU A 168 -7.62 35.55 12.40
CA LEU A 168 -6.20 35.32 12.08
C LEU A 168 -5.26 36.31 12.78
N GLN A 169 -5.76 37.46 13.24
CA GLN A 169 -4.95 38.53 13.81
C GLN A 169 -5.02 38.64 15.34
N MET A 170 -6.14 38.23 15.96
CA MET A 170 -6.46 38.52 17.36
C MET A 170 -6.83 37.26 18.18
N ASP A 171 -6.49 37.29 19.47
CA ASP A 171 -6.92 36.26 20.43
C ASP A 171 -8.43 36.41 20.73
N PHE A 172 -9.13 35.28 20.90
CA PHE A 172 -10.55 35.28 21.25
C PHE A 172 -10.83 34.42 22.48
N SER A 173 -11.78 34.87 23.29
CA SER A 173 -12.30 34.15 24.45
C SER A 173 -13.74 33.73 24.20
N ILE A 174 -14.08 32.55 24.67
CA ILE A 174 -15.44 32.03 24.62
C ILE A 174 -16.04 32.21 26.02
N GLU A 175 -17.04 33.08 26.14
CA GLU A 175 -17.67 33.46 27.41
C GLU A 175 -19.17 33.22 27.35
N ASN A 176 -19.76 32.78 28.48
CA ASN A 176 -21.19 32.51 28.69
C ASN A 176 -21.86 31.57 27.66
N TYR A 177 -22.50 30.51 28.17
CA TYR A 177 -23.27 29.59 27.33
C TYR A 177 -24.78 29.78 27.53
N HIS A 178 -25.53 29.81 26.43
CA HIS A 178 -26.96 29.53 26.44
C HIS A 178 -27.15 28.07 26.05
N LYS A 179 -27.78 27.27 26.92
CA LYS A 179 -28.09 25.88 26.61
C LYS A 179 -29.29 25.85 25.67
N ASN A 180 -29.15 25.24 24.51
CA ASN A 180 -30.28 25.04 23.62
C ASN A 180 -30.92 23.68 23.96
N GLU A 181 -32.06 23.71 24.67
CA GLU A 181 -32.69 22.50 25.26
C GLU A 181 -33.16 21.48 24.22
N ILE A 182 -33.31 21.89 22.95
CA ILE A 182 -33.90 21.06 21.88
C ILE A 182 -32.83 20.24 21.13
N SER A 183 -31.59 20.73 21.01
CA SER A 183 -30.55 20.13 20.16
C SER A 183 -29.38 19.52 20.94
N GLY A 184 -29.29 19.73 22.26
CA GLY A 184 -28.20 19.21 23.09
C GLY A 184 -26.86 19.93 22.91
N PHE A 185 -26.81 20.99 22.11
CA PHE A 185 -25.62 21.83 21.90
C PHE A 185 -25.67 23.09 22.80
N CYS A 186 -24.48 23.54 23.22
CA CYS A 186 -24.29 24.81 23.91
C CYS A 186 -23.87 25.87 22.90
N LEU A 187 -24.55 27.02 22.95
CA LEU A 187 -24.20 28.21 22.20
C LEU A 187 -23.36 29.10 23.10
N TYR A 188 -22.15 29.44 22.69
CA TYR A 188 -21.25 30.31 23.43
C TYR A 188 -21.07 31.65 22.72
N GLN A 189 -20.92 32.74 23.46
CA GLN A 189 -20.58 34.03 22.88
C GLN A 189 -19.06 34.15 22.71
N VAL A 190 -18.61 34.60 21.53
CA VAL A 190 -17.18 34.79 21.25
C VAL A 190 -16.83 36.28 21.35
N ASN A 191 -15.86 36.59 22.21
CA ASN A 191 -15.36 37.94 22.44
C ASN A 191 -13.88 38.02 22.04
N PHE A 192 -13.47 39.03 21.27
CA PHE A 192 -12.06 39.25 20.94
C PHE A 192 -11.36 40.09 22.01
N LYS A 193 -10.13 39.73 22.37
CA LYS A 193 -9.30 40.55 23.26
C LYS A 193 -8.70 41.73 22.47
N ASN A 194 -8.76 42.93 23.05
CA ASN A 194 -8.29 44.20 22.47
C ASN A 194 -9.05 44.70 21.23
N TYR A 195 -10.26 44.20 20.99
CA TYR A 195 -11.12 44.70 19.93
C TYR A 195 -12.11 45.74 20.47
N SER A 196 -12.14 46.93 19.88
CA SER A 196 -13.14 47.96 20.15
C SER A 196 -14.22 47.89 19.07
N SER A 197 -15.50 47.86 19.45
CA SER A 197 -16.64 47.70 18.53
C SER A 197 -16.82 48.82 17.49
N LYS A 198 -15.87 49.76 17.42
CA LYS A 198 -15.89 50.91 16.51
C LYS A 198 -15.12 50.66 15.20
N ASP A 199 -14.35 49.58 15.10
CA ASP A 199 -13.39 49.42 14.00
C ASP A 199 -13.92 48.63 12.77
N ILE A 200 -14.70 47.54 12.94
CA ILE A 200 -15.50 46.82 11.88
C ILE A 200 -16.42 45.80 12.58
N PRO A 201 -17.76 45.83 12.50
CA PRO A 201 -18.59 44.81 13.14
C PRO A 201 -18.35 43.41 12.55
N PRO A 202 -18.27 42.36 13.41
CA PRO A 202 -17.82 41.02 13.00
C PRO A 202 -18.76 40.32 12.01
N CYS A 203 -20.04 40.69 11.96
CA CYS A 203 -21.05 40.01 11.13
C CYS A 203 -21.89 41.04 10.35
N GLU A 204 -21.27 41.89 9.52
CA GLU A 204 -22.00 42.90 8.73
C GLU A 204 -22.37 42.45 7.30
N ILE A 205 -21.74 41.38 6.78
CA ILE A 205 -21.92 40.95 5.38
C ILE A 205 -22.73 39.66 5.31
N GLN A 206 -23.84 39.71 4.59
CA GLN A 206 -24.89 38.70 4.44
C GLN A 206 -24.46 37.36 3.77
N LYS A 207 -23.16 37.10 3.63
CA LYS A 207 -22.58 35.96 2.89
C LYS A 207 -21.74 34.99 3.75
N CYS A 208 -21.62 35.24 5.05
CA CYS A 208 -20.72 34.50 5.94
C CYS A 208 -21.56 33.70 6.98
N GLU A 209 -22.28 32.65 6.54
CA GLU A 209 -23.28 31.94 7.39
C GLU A 209 -22.66 31.01 8.47
N ALA A 210 -21.58 30.29 8.14
CA ALA A 210 -20.94 29.36 9.08
C ALA A 210 -19.48 29.08 8.70
N PHE A 211 -18.59 29.01 9.70
CA PHE A 211 -17.21 28.58 9.54
C PHE A 211 -16.83 27.52 10.55
N HIS A 212 -15.93 26.64 10.15
CA HIS A 212 -15.34 25.66 11.05
C HIS A 212 -13.94 26.10 11.43
N VAL A 213 -13.68 26.23 12.72
CA VAL A 213 -12.34 26.50 13.25
C VAL A 213 -11.93 25.33 14.11
N VAL A 214 -10.70 24.88 13.96
CA VAL A 214 -10.12 23.85 14.83
C VAL A 214 -9.12 24.52 15.75
N CYS A 215 -9.43 24.48 17.04
CA CYS A 215 -8.64 25.13 18.08
C CYS A 215 -8.06 24.11 19.04
N SER A 216 -6.90 24.42 19.62
CA SER A 216 -6.27 23.60 20.65
C SER A 216 -5.99 24.42 21.90
N LYS A 217 -5.89 23.73 23.05
CA LYS A 217 -5.54 24.37 24.32
C LYS A 217 -4.09 24.86 24.30
N LYS A 218 -3.86 26.00 24.96
CA LYS A 218 -2.63 26.81 25.00
C LYS A 218 -1.32 26.01 24.97
N GLY A 219 -0.40 26.38 24.06
CA GLY A 219 1.00 25.94 24.04
C GLY A 219 1.29 24.55 23.46
N ILE A 220 0.28 23.73 23.19
CA ILE A 220 0.45 22.34 22.72
C ILE A 220 0.30 22.23 21.20
N SER A 221 -0.46 23.12 20.54
CA SER A 221 -0.85 22.93 19.12
C SER A 221 0.28 23.10 18.11
N SER A 222 1.05 24.20 18.13
CA SER A 222 2.07 24.44 17.11
C SER A 222 3.21 23.41 17.19
N ASP A 223 3.66 23.09 18.41
CA ASP A 223 4.69 22.08 18.65
C ASP A 223 4.17 20.65 18.44
N CYS A 224 2.91 20.33 18.81
CA CYS A 224 2.29 19.03 18.51
C CYS A 224 2.09 18.81 17.02
N LEU A 225 1.56 19.80 16.30
CA LEU A 225 1.35 19.71 14.85
C LEU A 225 2.68 19.61 14.10
N LYS A 226 3.70 20.36 14.52
CA LYS A 226 5.05 20.28 13.96
C LYS A 226 5.70 18.93 14.27
N SER A 227 5.57 18.43 15.49
CA SER A 227 6.03 17.08 15.89
C SER A 227 5.32 16.01 15.06
N ARG A 228 3.99 16.05 14.99
CA ARG A 228 3.15 15.14 14.20
C ARG A 228 3.53 15.16 12.73
N SER A 229 3.66 16.33 12.12
CA SER A 229 4.07 16.47 10.72
C SER A 229 5.46 15.89 10.49
N SER A 230 6.40 16.15 11.41
CA SER A 230 7.75 15.57 11.36
C SER A 230 7.70 14.03 11.43
N TRP A 231 6.91 13.46 12.33
CA TRP A 231 6.74 12.00 12.41
C TRP A 231 6.09 11.42 11.16
N ILE A 232 5.05 12.06 10.60
CA ILE A 232 4.43 11.64 9.34
C ILE A 232 5.47 11.64 8.21
N LEU A 233 6.33 12.66 8.12
CA LEU A 233 7.42 12.69 7.14
C LEU A 233 8.42 11.55 7.33
N VAL A 234 8.82 11.25 8.58
CA VAL A 234 9.70 10.12 8.89
C VAL A 234 9.07 8.79 8.50
N TYR A 235 7.78 8.57 8.83
CA TYR A 235 7.03 7.40 8.38
C TYR A 235 6.98 7.32 6.85
N GLY A 236 6.78 8.45 6.16
CA GLY A 236 6.79 8.51 4.71
C GLY A 236 8.11 8.07 4.10
N ILE A 237 9.24 8.59 4.61
CA ILE A 237 10.58 8.19 4.16
C ILE A 237 10.79 6.68 4.38
N LEU A 238 10.42 6.16 5.55
CA LEU A 238 10.57 4.73 5.86
C LEU A 238 9.70 3.84 4.98
N VAL A 239 8.45 4.23 4.72
CA VAL A 239 7.54 3.51 3.80
C VAL A 239 8.09 3.51 2.37
N VAL A 240 8.66 4.63 1.91
CA VAL A 240 9.30 4.73 0.59
C VAL A 240 10.51 3.79 0.52
N LEU A 241 11.44 3.86 1.48
CA LEU A 241 12.61 2.99 1.52
C LEU A 241 12.24 1.51 1.61
N TYR A 242 11.24 1.17 2.43
CA TYR A 242 10.71 -0.18 2.58
C TYR A 242 10.13 -0.71 1.27
N ASN A 243 9.23 0.04 0.61
CA ASN A 243 8.64 -0.40 -0.65
C ASN A 243 9.68 -0.46 -1.78
N THR A 244 10.60 0.51 -1.85
CA THR A 244 11.67 0.54 -2.85
C THR A 244 12.64 -0.63 -2.70
N SER A 245 13.13 -0.89 -1.50
CA SER A 245 14.02 -2.03 -1.24
C SER A 245 13.32 -3.35 -1.53
N ARG A 246 12.09 -3.52 -1.04
CA ARG A 246 11.28 -4.72 -1.28
C ARG A 246 11.09 -5.03 -2.78
N THR A 247 10.65 -4.04 -3.56
CA THR A 247 10.43 -4.21 -5.01
C THR A 247 11.72 -4.56 -5.74
N ASN A 248 12.84 -3.95 -5.39
CA ASN A 248 14.14 -4.25 -6.00
C ASN A 248 14.65 -5.65 -5.65
N ILE A 249 14.47 -6.09 -4.40
CA ILE A 249 14.82 -7.46 -3.98
C ILE A 249 14.03 -8.49 -4.79
N TYR A 250 12.73 -8.28 -5.02
CA TYR A 250 11.92 -9.15 -5.89
C TYR A 250 12.52 -9.27 -7.29
N ARG A 251 12.88 -8.13 -7.92
CA ARG A 251 13.46 -8.10 -9.27
C ARG A 251 14.79 -8.86 -9.32
N PHE A 252 15.67 -8.65 -8.36
CA PHE A 252 16.96 -9.34 -8.33
C PHE A 252 16.81 -10.83 -8.05
N PHE A 253 15.87 -11.25 -7.21
CA PHE A 253 15.55 -12.66 -7.03
C PHE A 253 15.06 -13.31 -8.31
N ASP A 254 14.21 -12.63 -9.09
CA ASP A 254 13.72 -13.15 -10.37
C ASP A 254 14.83 -13.27 -11.40
N ILE A 255 15.73 -12.28 -11.48
CA ILE A 255 16.91 -12.36 -12.36
C ILE A 255 17.80 -13.55 -11.98
N ILE A 256 18.12 -13.71 -10.68
CA ILE A 256 18.95 -14.82 -10.21
C ILE A 256 18.28 -16.17 -10.46
N ALA A 257 16.98 -16.29 -10.16
CA ALA A 257 16.23 -17.52 -10.36
C ALA A 257 16.12 -17.89 -11.83
N MET A 258 15.86 -16.93 -12.72
CA MET A 258 15.81 -17.14 -14.17
C MET A 258 17.16 -17.61 -14.71
N ASP A 259 18.25 -16.92 -14.33
CA ASP A 259 19.58 -17.26 -14.79
C ASP A 259 20.03 -18.65 -14.31
N LEU A 260 19.83 -18.97 -13.03
CA LEU A 260 20.11 -20.31 -12.51
C LEU A 260 19.25 -21.38 -13.19
N SER A 261 17.99 -21.07 -13.50
CA SER A 261 17.12 -21.98 -14.23
C SER A 261 17.66 -22.29 -15.61
N ASN A 262 18.15 -21.28 -16.33
CA ASN A 262 18.78 -21.44 -17.65
C ASN A 262 20.09 -22.24 -17.56
N GLN A 263 20.95 -21.93 -16.59
CA GLN A 263 22.24 -22.62 -16.40
C GLN A 263 22.06 -24.13 -16.12
N TYR A 264 21.02 -24.51 -15.39
CA TYR A 264 20.77 -25.89 -14.99
C TYR A 264 19.64 -26.57 -15.79
N ASN A 265 19.25 -25.99 -16.94
CA ASN A 265 18.20 -26.49 -17.83
C ASN A 265 16.91 -26.89 -17.08
N SER A 266 16.47 -26.01 -16.18
CA SER A 266 15.26 -26.16 -15.39
C SER A 266 14.22 -25.14 -15.82
N ASP A 267 12.95 -25.38 -15.49
CA ASP A 267 11.88 -24.42 -15.71
C ASP A 267 11.84 -23.35 -14.61
N PHE A 268 11.80 -22.08 -15.00
CA PHE A 268 11.68 -20.95 -14.07
C PHE A 268 10.39 -21.03 -13.26
N GLY A 269 9.28 -21.48 -13.89
CA GLY A 269 7.99 -21.67 -13.22
C GLY A 269 8.06 -22.63 -12.03
N LYS A 270 8.90 -23.68 -12.10
CA LYS A 270 9.11 -24.61 -10.97
C LYS A 270 9.82 -23.96 -9.79
N GLN A 271 10.66 -22.94 -10.04
CA GLN A 271 11.28 -22.17 -8.96
C GLN A 271 10.27 -21.22 -8.32
N ARG A 272 9.41 -20.61 -9.13
CA ARG A 272 8.36 -19.68 -8.68
C ARG A 272 7.30 -20.33 -7.78
N LEU A 273 7.09 -21.65 -7.88
CA LEU A 273 6.19 -22.38 -6.96
C LEU A 273 6.61 -22.22 -5.49
N CYS A 274 7.91 -22.19 -5.19
CA CYS A 274 8.41 -21.96 -3.83
C CYS A 274 8.07 -20.55 -3.33
N SER A 275 8.04 -19.54 -4.21
CA SER A 275 7.58 -18.19 -3.89
C SER A 275 6.11 -18.18 -3.49
N VAL A 276 5.24 -18.91 -4.19
CA VAL A 276 3.79 -18.98 -3.90
C VAL A 276 3.53 -19.65 -2.54
N LEU A 277 4.31 -20.68 -2.20
CA LEU A 277 4.27 -21.26 -0.86
C LEU A 277 4.68 -20.25 0.21
N GLY A 278 5.71 -19.43 -0.06
CA GLY A 278 6.12 -18.33 0.82
C GLY A 278 5.00 -17.30 1.03
N LEU A 279 4.39 -16.83 -0.06
CA LEU A 279 3.24 -15.90 -0.05
C LEU A 279 2.07 -16.42 0.80
N SER A 280 1.96 -17.74 0.92
CA SER A 280 0.92 -18.39 1.72
C SER A 280 1.28 -18.48 3.20
N VAL A 281 2.45 -19.03 3.50
CA VAL A 281 2.89 -19.36 4.85
C VAL A 281 3.16 -18.11 5.68
N GLY A 282 3.76 -17.07 5.10
CA GLY A 282 4.11 -15.84 5.80
C GLY A 282 2.91 -15.17 6.49
N PRO A 283 1.85 -14.78 5.75
CA PRO A 283 0.65 -14.17 6.31
C PRO A 283 -0.08 -15.05 7.33
N LEU A 284 -0.15 -16.36 7.10
CA LEU A 284 -0.77 -17.31 8.04
C LEU A 284 -0.06 -17.28 9.40
N LEU A 285 1.27 -17.40 9.38
CA LEU A 285 2.08 -17.34 10.60
C LEU A 285 1.94 -15.99 11.29
N ALA A 286 1.97 -14.89 10.53
CA ALA A 286 1.82 -13.54 11.05
C ALA A 286 0.48 -13.31 11.75
N GLY A 287 -0.63 -13.72 11.11
CA GLY A 287 -1.96 -13.62 11.71
C GLY A 287 -2.10 -14.47 12.98
N PHE A 288 -1.52 -15.68 12.99
CA PHE A 288 -1.52 -16.54 14.17
C PHE A 288 -0.71 -15.95 15.33
N ILE A 289 0.49 -15.45 15.05
CA ILE A 289 1.37 -14.80 16.04
C ILE A 289 0.67 -13.55 16.61
N SER A 290 0.12 -12.69 15.75
CA SER A 290 -0.54 -11.45 16.18
C SER A 290 -1.76 -11.73 17.05
N HIS A 291 -2.58 -12.72 16.69
CA HIS A 291 -3.76 -13.10 17.46
C HIS A 291 -3.44 -13.72 18.83
N LYS A 292 -2.36 -14.51 18.93
CA LYS A 292 -1.92 -15.12 20.18
C LYS A 292 -1.33 -14.12 21.16
N ILE A 293 -0.63 -13.10 20.66
CA ILE A 293 0.09 -12.11 21.48
C ILE A 293 -0.82 -10.93 21.83
N THR A 294 -1.71 -10.53 20.92
CA THR A 294 -2.66 -9.43 21.12
C THR A 294 -4.06 -9.97 21.38
N SER A 295 -4.30 -10.56 22.55
CA SER A 295 -5.66 -10.94 22.95
C SER A 295 -6.48 -9.73 23.44
N ASN A 296 -5.83 -8.63 23.84
CA ASN A 296 -6.49 -7.40 24.31
C ASN A 296 -6.22 -6.23 23.35
N GLU A 297 -7.24 -5.44 23.01
CA GLU A 297 -7.12 -4.32 22.05
C GLU A 297 -6.19 -3.19 22.52
N SER A 298 -6.07 -2.98 23.84
CA SER A 298 -5.23 -1.93 24.43
C SER A 298 -3.72 -2.19 24.31
N ASP A 299 -3.31 -3.46 24.17
CA ASP A 299 -1.90 -3.89 24.13
C ASP A 299 -1.47 -4.36 22.73
N LYS A 300 -2.17 -3.91 21.68
CA LYS A 300 -1.91 -4.33 20.31
C LYS A 300 -0.52 -3.94 19.84
N SER A 301 0.33 -4.95 19.65
CA SER A 301 1.71 -4.79 19.19
C SER A 301 1.96 -5.64 17.94
N TYR A 302 2.29 -4.96 16.84
CA TYR A 302 2.69 -5.59 15.58
C TYR A 302 4.18 -5.94 15.54
N THR A 303 4.95 -5.64 16.59
CA THR A 303 6.38 -5.96 16.68
C THR A 303 6.70 -7.44 16.36
N PRO A 304 5.97 -8.44 16.87
CA PRO A 304 6.24 -9.84 16.55
C PRO A 304 6.10 -10.16 15.05
N VAL A 305 5.22 -9.45 14.34
CA VAL A 305 5.02 -9.60 12.89
C VAL A 305 6.26 -9.13 12.12
N PHE A 306 6.80 -7.95 12.48
CA PHE A 306 8.02 -7.43 11.87
C PHE A 306 9.26 -8.26 12.21
N VAL A 307 9.37 -8.77 13.43
CA VAL A 307 10.44 -9.70 13.82
C VAL A 307 10.38 -11.00 13.01
N CYS A 308 9.18 -11.58 12.86
CA CYS A 308 8.97 -12.76 12.02
C CYS A 308 9.41 -12.50 10.58
N ALA A 309 9.02 -11.36 10.00
CA ALA A 309 9.45 -10.96 8.66
C ALA A 309 10.96 -10.78 8.54
N ALA A 310 11.62 -10.15 9.53
CA ALA A 310 13.06 -9.96 9.55
C ALA A 310 13.82 -11.29 9.60
N ILE A 311 13.34 -12.25 10.41
CA ILE A 311 13.91 -13.61 10.48
C ILE A 311 13.83 -14.29 9.11
N PHE A 312 12.65 -14.29 8.48
CA PHE A 312 12.47 -14.86 7.14
C PHE A 312 13.35 -14.17 6.09
N ALA A 313 13.43 -12.84 6.11
CA ALA A 313 14.28 -12.09 5.19
C ALA A 313 15.77 -12.42 5.38
N ALA A 314 16.25 -12.50 6.62
CA ALA A 314 17.64 -12.89 6.91
C ALA A 314 17.95 -14.31 6.39
N PHE A 315 17.04 -15.27 6.63
CA PHE A 315 17.17 -16.62 6.07
C PHE A 315 17.10 -16.67 4.55
N ALA A 316 16.44 -15.70 3.91
CA ALA A 316 16.42 -15.63 2.46
C ALA A 316 17.79 -15.30 1.87
N PHE A 317 18.60 -14.47 2.53
CA PHE A 317 19.88 -14.00 2.01
C PHE A 317 21.04 -15.00 2.21
N ILE A 318 20.99 -15.85 3.25
CA ILE A 318 22.06 -16.81 3.57
C ILE A 318 22.34 -17.79 2.41
N PRO A 319 21.34 -18.47 1.80
CA PRO A 319 21.58 -19.39 0.70
C PRO A 319 22.01 -18.70 -0.59
N VAL A 320 21.61 -17.43 -0.80
CA VAL A 320 21.97 -16.66 -2.00
C VAL A 320 23.49 -16.44 -2.11
N TRP A 321 24.18 -16.40 -0.98
CA TRP A 321 25.63 -16.27 -0.96
C TRP A 321 26.30 -17.41 -1.76
N LYS A 322 25.74 -18.62 -1.73
CA LYS A 322 26.31 -19.85 -2.33
C LYS A 322 26.01 -20.04 -3.82
N VAL A 323 25.04 -19.32 -4.42
CA VAL A 323 24.67 -19.50 -5.84
C VAL A 323 25.48 -18.60 -6.75
N ASN A 324 25.89 -19.03 -7.94
CA ASN A 324 26.69 -18.20 -8.84
C ASN A 324 25.94 -17.92 -10.15
N PRO A 325 25.12 -16.85 -10.21
CA PRO A 325 24.47 -16.45 -11.45
C PRO A 325 25.50 -15.93 -12.46
N LYS A 326 25.33 -16.30 -13.74
CA LYS A 326 26.13 -15.87 -14.90
C LYS A 326 25.36 -14.82 -15.66
N PHE A 327 25.67 -13.56 -15.38
CA PHE A 327 24.95 -12.44 -15.97
C PHE A 327 25.17 -12.36 -17.50
N HIS A 328 24.08 -12.30 -18.25
CA HIS A 328 24.09 -12.08 -19.70
C HIS A 328 23.76 -10.61 -19.99
N LYS A 329 24.58 -9.94 -20.79
CA LYS A 329 24.34 -8.53 -21.16
C LYS A 329 23.03 -8.39 -21.95
N PRO A 330 22.23 -7.35 -21.69
CA PRO A 330 21.06 -7.07 -22.51
C PRO A 330 21.47 -6.74 -23.95
N ALA A 331 20.64 -7.15 -24.92
CA ALA A 331 20.88 -6.87 -26.34
C ALA A 331 20.69 -5.38 -26.65
N ALA A 332 21.64 -4.76 -27.36
CA ALA A 332 21.77 -3.31 -27.51
C ALA A 332 20.87 -2.66 -28.59
N THR A 333 20.02 -3.42 -29.30
CA THR A 333 19.42 -2.98 -30.58
C THR A 333 17.90 -3.17 -30.63
N VAL A 334 17.16 -2.62 -29.65
CA VAL A 334 15.72 -2.95 -29.51
C VAL A 334 14.76 -1.73 -29.50
N TRP A 335 15.23 -0.51 -29.24
CA TRP A 335 14.32 0.62 -28.93
C TRP A 335 13.43 1.09 -30.10
N LYS A 336 13.99 1.27 -31.30
CA LYS A 336 13.24 1.85 -32.44
C LYS A 336 12.16 0.90 -32.98
N LYS A 337 12.46 -0.40 -33.08
CA LYS A 337 11.50 -1.43 -33.50
C LYS A 337 10.42 -1.71 -32.44
N SER A 338 10.74 -1.51 -31.16
CA SER A 338 9.78 -1.69 -30.07
C SER A 338 8.67 -0.64 -30.09
N PHE A 339 8.99 0.62 -30.43
CA PHE A 339 8.01 1.70 -30.43
C PHE A 339 6.92 1.50 -31.49
N GLU A 340 7.30 1.17 -32.72
CA GLU A 340 6.35 0.92 -33.81
C GLU A 340 5.44 -0.29 -33.52
N PHE A 341 5.99 -1.35 -32.91
CA PHE A 341 5.22 -2.53 -32.50
C PHE A 341 4.18 -2.23 -31.40
N VAL A 342 4.56 -1.43 -30.39
CA VAL A 342 3.69 -1.09 -29.26
C VAL A 342 2.54 -0.16 -29.66
N MET A 343 2.68 0.60 -30.75
CA MET A 343 1.64 1.51 -31.25
C MET A 343 0.50 0.82 -32.02
N ASN A 344 0.48 -0.51 -32.08
CA ASN A 344 -0.66 -1.26 -32.60
C ASN A 344 -1.87 -1.16 -31.67
N LEU A 345 -3.06 -0.89 -32.22
CA LEU A 345 -4.30 -0.71 -31.45
C LEU A 345 -4.59 -1.92 -30.53
N GLU A 346 -4.37 -3.14 -31.00
CA GLU A 346 -4.58 -4.34 -30.19
C GLU A 346 -3.64 -4.39 -28.97
N ILE A 347 -2.38 -3.99 -29.16
CA ILE A 347 -1.40 -3.91 -28.07
C ILE A 347 -1.79 -2.79 -27.11
N ILE A 348 -2.18 -1.62 -27.60
CA ILE A 348 -2.64 -0.51 -26.75
C ILE A 348 -3.82 -0.94 -25.87
N LEU A 349 -4.82 -1.63 -26.44
CA LEU A 349 -5.96 -2.15 -25.67
C LEU A 349 -5.52 -3.16 -24.60
N PHE A 350 -4.57 -4.03 -24.91
CA PHE A 350 -3.98 -4.95 -23.94
C PHE A 350 -3.21 -4.22 -22.82
N LEU A 351 -2.45 -3.18 -23.15
CA LEU A 351 -1.72 -2.36 -22.16
C LEU A 351 -2.68 -1.58 -21.25
N ILE A 352 -3.79 -1.05 -21.78
CA ILE A 352 -4.86 -0.42 -20.99
C ILE A 352 -5.49 -1.45 -20.04
N LEU A 353 -5.77 -2.66 -20.52
CA LEU A 353 -6.30 -3.74 -19.68
C LEU A 353 -5.33 -4.07 -18.52
N LEU A 354 -4.03 -4.19 -18.79
CA LEU A 354 -3.01 -4.43 -17.78
C LEU A 354 -2.96 -3.33 -16.71
N LEU A 355 -3.08 -2.07 -17.16
CA LEU A 355 -3.09 -0.91 -16.27
C LEU A 355 -4.33 -0.93 -15.37
N THR A 356 -5.53 -1.11 -15.94
CA THR A 356 -6.79 -1.19 -15.18
C THR A 356 -6.75 -2.31 -14.15
N MET A 357 -6.29 -3.50 -14.56
CA MET A 357 -6.17 -4.65 -13.66
C MET A 357 -5.11 -4.41 -12.58
N GLY A 358 -4.03 -3.68 -12.91
CA GLY A 358 -3.00 -3.28 -11.96
C GLY A 358 -3.54 -2.33 -10.89
N ILE A 359 -4.32 -1.32 -11.29
CA ILE A 359 -4.98 -0.36 -10.39
C ILE A 359 -5.90 -1.09 -9.40
N SER A 360 -6.79 -1.95 -9.91
CA SER A 360 -7.68 -2.73 -9.06
C SER A 360 -6.91 -3.67 -8.13
N PHE A 361 -5.89 -4.37 -8.64
CA PHE A 361 -5.04 -5.25 -7.84
C PHE A 361 -4.36 -4.48 -6.69
N GLY A 362 -3.78 -3.34 -7.02
CA GLY A 362 -3.14 -2.41 -6.11
C GLY A 362 -3.99 -1.98 -4.93
N PHE A 363 -5.17 -1.45 -5.25
CA PHE A 363 -6.14 -0.98 -4.27
C PHE A 363 -6.49 -2.09 -3.25
N ILE A 364 -6.78 -3.30 -3.77
CA ILE A 364 -7.12 -4.46 -2.94
C ILE A 364 -5.96 -4.84 -2.02
N TYR A 365 -4.73 -4.78 -2.53
CA TYR A 365 -3.56 -5.20 -1.76
C TYR A 365 -3.15 -4.23 -0.65
N ILE A 366 -3.33 -2.93 -0.87
CA ILE A 366 -2.92 -1.88 0.08
C ILE A 366 -4.01 -1.65 1.14
N TYR A 367 -5.26 -1.48 0.69
CA TYR A 367 -6.38 -1.08 1.55
C TYR A 367 -7.24 -2.25 2.01
N GLY A 368 -7.17 -3.42 1.34
CA GLY A 368 -8.08 -4.54 1.62
C GLY A 368 -8.02 -5.03 3.06
N ASN A 369 -6.83 -5.20 3.64
CA ASN A 369 -6.70 -5.62 5.04
C ASN A 369 -7.03 -4.50 6.03
N TRP A 370 -6.79 -3.24 5.67
CA TRP A 370 -7.22 -2.08 6.47
C TRP A 370 -8.76 -2.05 6.57
N TYR A 371 -9.44 -2.20 5.44
CA TYR A 371 -10.90 -2.25 5.38
C TYR A 371 -11.49 -3.44 6.15
N LEU A 372 -10.89 -4.62 6.03
CA LEU A 372 -11.31 -5.78 6.84
C LEU A 372 -11.20 -5.50 8.33
N GLN A 373 -10.14 -4.80 8.76
CA GLN A 373 -10.00 -4.40 10.15
C GLN A 373 -11.08 -3.39 10.58
N ASP A 374 -11.50 -2.47 9.70
CA ASP A 374 -12.64 -1.57 9.96
C ASP A 374 -13.97 -2.32 10.14
N LEU A 375 -14.14 -3.45 9.46
CA LEU A 375 -15.27 -4.37 9.65
C LEU A 375 -15.15 -5.26 10.91
N GLY A 376 -14.11 -5.08 11.73
CA GLY A 376 -13.88 -5.87 12.94
C GLY A 376 -13.17 -7.22 12.70
N ALA A 377 -12.49 -7.41 11.56
CA ALA A 377 -11.70 -8.62 11.34
C ALA A 377 -10.56 -8.75 12.36
N THR A 378 -10.38 -9.96 12.90
CA THR A 378 -9.22 -10.30 13.72
C THR A 378 -7.95 -10.39 12.88
N ASP A 379 -6.78 -10.17 13.48
CA ASP A 379 -5.49 -10.31 12.77
C ASP A 379 -5.28 -11.72 12.20
N LEU A 380 -5.82 -12.74 12.88
CA LEU A 380 -5.83 -14.11 12.37
C LEU A 380 -6.58 -14.19 11.05
N LEU A 381 -7.76 -13.57 10.96
CA LEU A 381 -8.57 -13.56 9.74
C LEU A 381 -7.85 -12.82 8.60
N LEU A 382 -7.15 -11.72 8.89
CA LEU A 382 -6.32 -11.02 7.90
C LEU A 382 -5.23 -11.96 7.33
N GLY A 383 -4.50 -12.64 8.20
CA GLY A 383 -3.45 -13.59 7.82
C GLY A 383 -3.98 -14.81 7.06
N VAL A 384 -5.05 -15.43 7.56
CA VAL A 384 -5.70 -16.60 6.95
C VAL A 384 -6.28 -16.26 5.58
N SER A 385 -7.00 -15.15 5.47
CA SER A 385 -7.62 -14.75 4.20
C SER A 385 -6.58 -14.55 3.09
N THR A 386 -5.42 -13.95 3.40
CA THR A 386 -4.33 -13.77 2.43
C THR A 386 -3.64 -15.09 2.14
N GLY A 387 -3.27 -15.87 3.16
CA GLY A 387 -2.49 -17.08 2.94
C GLY A 387 -3.25 -18.23 2.28
N VAL A 388 -4.51 -18.48 2.68
CA VAL A 388 -5.37 -19.50 2.05
C VAL A 388 -5.59 -19.16 0.58
N SER A 389 -5.80 -17.88 0.27
CA SER A 389 -5.99 -17.43 -1.10
C SER A 389 -4.78 -17.80 -1.97
N ALA A 390 -3.54 -17.62 -1.50
CA ALA A 390 -2.35 -17.99 -2.25
C ALA A 390 -2.20 -19.52 -2.45
N ILE A 391 -2.57 -20.34 -1.46
CA ILE A 391 -2.54 -21.81 -1.59
C ILE A 391 -3.53 -22.26 -2.66
N CYS A 392 -4.75 -21.72 -2.63
CA CYS A 392 -5.80 -22.06 -3.56
C CYS A 392 -5.46 -21.66 -5.01
N ALA A 393 -4.49 -20.77 -5.25
CA ALA A 393 -4.01 -20.45 -6.58
C ALA A 393 -3.26 -21.61 -7.27
N LEU A 394 -2.59 -22.47 -6.50
CA LEU A 394 -1.65 -23.47 -7.03
C LEU A 394 -2.28 -24.48 -8.00
N PRO A 395 -3.44 -25.10 -7.70
CA PRO A 395 -4.08 -26.03 -8.63
C PRO A 395 -4.50 -25.38 -9.95
N PHE A 396 -4.94 -24.11 -9.90
CA PHE A 396 -5.35 -23.37 -11.09
C PHE A 396 -4.15 -22.97 -11.95
N LEU A 397 -3.05 -22.54 -11.33
CA LEU A 397 -1.80 -22.30 -12.05
C LEU A 397 -1.31 -23.55 -12.78
N TYR A 398 -1.39 -24.72 -12.13
CA TYR A 398 -1.02 -26.00 -12.75
C TYR A 398 -1.93 -26.37 -13.93
N THR A 399 -3.22 -26.06 -13.87
CA THR A 399 -4.20 -26.37 -14.93
C THR A 399 -4.40 -25.25 -15.95
N SER A 400 -3.67 -24.13 -15.83
CA SER A 400 -3.79 -22.92 -16.67
C SER A 400 -3.81 -23.21 -18.17
N LYS A 401 -2.88 -24.03 -18.68
CA LYS A 401 -2.81 -24.41 -20.10
C LYS A 401 -4.08 -25.09 -20.59
N TRP A 402 -4.66 -25.99 -19.78
CA TRP A 402 -5.92 -26.66 -20.14
C TRP A 402 -7.08 -25.65 -20.19
N ILE A 403 -7.13 -24.71 -19.24
CA ILE A 403 -8.14 -23.65 -19.18
C ILE A 403 -8.05 -22.76 -20.42
N PHE A 404 -6.85 -22.28 -20.78
CA PHE A 404 -6.65 -21.39 -21.93
C PHE A 404 -6.96 -22.09 -23.26
N ASN A 405 -6.61 -23.37 -23.39
CA ASN A 405 -6.97 -24.15 -24.57
C ASN A 405 -8.49 -24.35 -24.74
N LYS A 406 -9.24 -24.41 -23.63
CA LYS A 406 -10.70 -24.59 -23.62
C LYS A 406 -11.46 -23.28 -23.84
N VAL A 407 -11.08 -22.23 -23.13
CA VAL A 407 -11.80 -20.94 -23.10
C VAL A 407 -11.33 -20.01 -24.23
N GLY A 408 -10.07 -20.12 -24.64
CA GLY A 408 -9.38 -19.17 -25.52
C GLY A 408 -8.82 -17.98 -24.73
N LEU A 409 -7.62 -17.53 -25.12
CA LEU A 409 -6.87 -16.50 -24.39
C LEU A 409 -7.59 -15.14 -24.34
N ARG A 410 -8.19 -14.71 -25.46
CA ARG A 410 -8.95 -13.45 -25.54
C ARG A 410 -10.20 -13.46 -24.65
N ASN A 411 -10.97 -14.55 -24.67
CA ASN A 411 -12.16 -14.71 -23.82
C ASN A 411 -11.78 -14.78 -22.34
N PHE A 412 -10.61 -15.35 -22.03
CA PHE A 412 -10.10 -15.41 -20.67
C PHE A 412 -9.83 -14.03 -20.08
N PHE A 413 -9.33 -13.07 -20.87
CA PHE A 413 -9.18 -11.69 -20.39
C PHE A 413 -10.51 -11.04 -20.01
N VAL A 414 -11.57 -11.25 -20.80
CA VAL A 414 -12.92 -10.76 -20.48
C VAL A 414 -13.44 -11.42 -19.19
N LEU A 415 -13.28 -12.74 -19.06
CA LEU A 415 -13.65 -13.47 -17.84
C LEU A 415 -12.91 -12.95 -16.61
N SER A 416 -11.63 -12.65 -16.75
CA SER A 416 -10.80 -12.10 -15.67
C SER A 416 -11.32 -10.73 -15.22
N LEU A 417 -11.66 -9.86 -16.17
CA LEU A 417 -12.22 -8.54 -15.88
C LEU A 417 -13.58 -8.64 -15.17
N LEU A 418 -14.46 -9.53 -15.64
CA LEU A 418 -15.77 -9.78 -15.01
C LEU A 418 -15.62 -10.33 -13.58
N SER A 419 -14.67 -11.24 -13.36
CA SER A 419 -14.39 -11.76 -12.02
C SER A 419 -13.87 -10.69 -11.07
N TYR A 420 -13.10 -9.71 -11.58
CA TYR A 420 -12.66 -8.56 -10.80
C TYR A 420 -13.81 -7.63 -10.45
N ALA A 421 -14.69 -7.34 -11.40
CA ALA A 421 -15.89 -6.55 -11.15
C ALA A 421 -16.78 -7.21 -10.09
N PHE A 422 -16.97 -8.53 -10.20
CA PHE A 422 -17.69 -9.32 -9.19
C PHE A 422 -17.00 -9.26 -7.82
N TYR A 423 -15.67 -9.36 -7.76
CA TYR A 423 -14.92 -9.23 -6.50
C TYR A 423 -15.16 -7.86 -5.86
N CYS A 424 -14.96 -6.77 -6.59
CA CYS A 424 -15.14 -5.41 -6.07
C CYS A 424 -16.59 -5.18 -5.59
N PHE A 425 -17.58 -5.65 -6.36
CA PHE A 425 -19.00 -5.57 -5.99
C PHE A 425 -19.35 -6.42 -4.76
N SER A 426 -18.81 -7.63 -4.67
CA SER A 426 -19.03 -8.50 -3.50
C SER A 426 -18.38 -7.91 -2.25
N PHE A 427 -17.19 -7.33 -2.40
CA PHE A 427 -16.45 -6.71 -1.31
C PHE A 427 -17.13 -5.43 -0.80
N SER A 428 -17.82 -4.66 -1.68
CA SER A 428 -18.58 -3.47 -1.26
C SER A 428 -19.88 -3.79 -0.51
N LEU A 429 -20.49 -4.95 -0.77
CA LEU A 429 -21.68 -5.43 -0.06
C LEU A 429 -21.36 -6.17 1.24
N MET A 430 -20.08 -6.47 1.49
CA MET A 430 -19.64 -7.28 2.61
C MET A 430 -19.82 -6.52 3.92
N ARG A 431 -20.57 -7.12 4.85
CA ARG A 431 -20.73 -6.62 6.23
C ARG A 431 -19.98 -7.48 7.23
N GLU A 432 -19.97 -8.79 7.00
CA GLU A 432 -19.31 -9.76 7.85
C GLU A 432 -17.89 -10.06 7.33
N PRO A 433 -16.82 -9.81 8.11
CA PRO A 433 -15.45 -9.89 7.61
C PRO A 433 -15.01 -11.30 7.22
N TRP A 434 -15.60 -12.35 7.80
CA TRP A 434 -15.22 -13.73 7.51
C TRP A 434 -15.53 -14.15 6.06
N LEU A 435 -16.53 -13.52 5.43
CA LEU A 435 -16.88 -13.74 4.02
C LEU A 435 -15.72 -13.38 3.06
N ALA A 436 -14.79 -12.55 3.50
CA ALA A 436 -13.62 -12.14 2.72
C ALA A 436 -12.77 -13.33 2.28
N VAL A 437 -12.71 -14.41 3.05
CA VAL A 437 -11.97 -15.63 2.66
C VAL A 437 -12.55 -16.20 1.37
N GLY A 438 -13.86 -16.40 1.32
CA GLY A 438 -14.55 -16.94 0.13
C GLY A 438 -14.46 -16.00 -1.07
N ILE A 439 -14.67 -14.70 -0.85
CA ILE A 439 -14.59 -13.69 -1.91
C ILE A 439 -13.17 -13.59 -2.49
N LYS A 440 -12.12 -13.64 -1.64
CA LYS A 440 -10.72 -13.66 -2.09
C LYS A 440 -10.37 -14.89 -2.93
N LEU A 441 -11.01 -16.04 -2.75
CA LEU A 441 -10.77 -17.23 -3.58
C LEU A 441 -11.15 -16.99 -5.04
N VAL A 442 -12.30 -16.35 -5.29
CA VAL A 442 -12.77 -16.01 -6.64
C VAL A 442 -11.79 -15.06 -7.32
N TYR A 443 -11.33 -14.05 -6.58
CA TYR A 443 -10.34 -13.10 -7.07
C TYR A 443 -8.98 -13.73 -7.37
N VAL A 444 -8.46 -14.59 -6.49
CA VAL A 444 -7.14 -15.19 -6.68
C VAL A 444 -7.12 -16.05 -7.94
N PHE A 445 -8.19 -16.79 -8.23
CA PHE A 445 -8.32 -17.56 -9.46
C PHE A 445 -8.15 -16.67 -10.68
N ALA A 446 -8.94 -15.60 -10.78
CA ALA A 446 -8.90 -14.70 -11.92
C ALA A 446 -7.55 -13.98 -12.04
N TYR A 447 -6.99 -13.52 -10.91
CA TYR A 447 -5.74 -12.78 -10.89
C TYR A 447 -4.52 -13.61 -11.30
N HIS A 448 -4.32 -14.78 -10.69
CA HIS A 448 -3.13 -15.58 -10.95
C HIS A 448 -3.12 -16.12 -12.38
N LEU A 449 -4.28 -16.51 -12.90
CA LEU A 449 -4.41 -16.92 -14.29
C LEU A 449 -4.33 -15.73 -15.26
N PHE A 450 -4.83 -14.55 -14.88
CA PHE A 450 -4.70 -13.34 -15.69
C PHE A 450 -3.23 -13.04 -15.99
N TRP A 451 -2.33 -13.07 -14.98
CA TRP A 451 -0.92 -12.81 -15.22
C TRP A 451 -0.26 -13.86 -16.13
N VAL A 452 -0.61 -15.15 -15.96
CA VAL A 452 -0.12 -16.21 -16.87
C VAL A 452 -0.63 -15.96 -18.30
N ALA A 453 -1.90 -15.60 -18.45
CA ALA A 453 -2.50 -15.26 -19.74
C ALA A 453 -1.81 -14.05 -20.38
N SER A 454 -1.47 -13.01 -19.59
CA SER A 454 -0.73 -11.84 -20.06
C SER A 454 0.65 -12.23 -20.60
N VAL A 455 1.40 -13.06 -19.88
CA VAL A 455 2.73 -13.51 -20.34
C VAL A 455 2.63 -14.35 -21.61
N GLN A 456 1.64 -15.24 -21.70
CA GLN A 456 1.42 -16.05 -22.91
C GLN A 456 1.00 -15.17 -24.09
N TYR A 457 0.14 -14.17 -23.87
CA TYR A 457 -0.26 -13.22 -24.91
C TYR A 457 0.92 -12.39 -25.41
N CYS A 458 1.83 -11.98 -24.53
CA CYS A 458 3.08 -11.32 -24.94
C CYS A 458 3.92 -12.22 -25.85
N ASP A 459 3.96 -13.53 -25.59
CA ASP A 459 4.69 -14.48 -26.45
C ASP A 459 4.01 -14.73 -27.80
N GLU A 460 2.67 -14.70 -27.84
CA GLU A 460 1.88 -14.91 -29.07
C GLU A 460 1.95 -13.71 -30.03
N VAL A 461 1.96 -12.48 -29.50
CA VAL A 461 1.87 -11.27 -30.35
C VAL A 461 3.22 -10.62 -30.64
N ALA A 462 4.20 -10.75 -29.73
CA ALA A 462 5.51 -10.13 -29.95
C ALA A 462 6.39 -11.00 -30.87
N PRO A 463 7.12 -10.38 -31.82
CA PRO A 463 8.15 -11.09 -32.56
C PRO A 463 9.22 -11.59 -31.60
N ILE A 464 9.93 -12.66 -31.98
CA ILE A 464 10.86 -13.40 -31.12
C ILE A 464 11.90 -12.47 -30.47
N GLU A 465 12.35 -11.43 -31.19
CA GLU A 465 13.33 -10.46 -30.69
C GLU A 465 12.76 -9.47 -29.66
N LEU A 466 11.43 -9.31 -29.59
CA LEU A 466 10.74 -8.34 -28.72
C LEU A 466 9.94 -8.98 -27.57
N GLN A 467 9.83 -10.31 -27.50
CA GLN A 467 9.06 -11.00 -26.45
C GLN A 467 9.49 -10.58 -25.04
N ALA A 468 10.80 -10.49 -24.78
CA ALA A 468 11.33 -10.04 -23.50
C ALA A 468 10.93 -8.59 -23.20
N THR A 469 11.07 -7.69 -24.18
CA THR A 469 10.69 -6.27 -24.05
C THR A 469 9.20 -6.12 -23.74
N MET A 470 8.34 -6.89 -24.43
CA MET A 470 6.90 -6.83 -24.25
C MET A 470 6.49 -7.31 -22.84
N LYS A 471 7.10 -8.39 -22.32
CA LYS A 471 6.88 -8.85 -20.94
C LYS A 471 7.33 -7.84 -19.90
N VAL A 472 8.46 -7.17 -20.12
CA VAL A 472 8.97 -6.11 -19.22
C VAL A 472 8.03 -4.92 -19.23
N LEU A 473 7.55 -4.49 -20.40
CA LEU A 473 6.58 -3.40 -20.52
C LEU A 473 5.26 -3.74 -19.80
N ALA A 474 4.74 -4.94 -20.04
CA ALA A 474 3.52 -5.45 -19.40
C ALA A 474 3.65 -5.49 -17.86
N GLY A 475 4.77 -6.02 -17.36
CA GLY A 475 5.05 -6.05 -15.92
C GLY A 475 5.24 -4.67 -15.31
N THR A 476 5.84 -3.74 -16.05
CA THR A 476 6.02 -2.36 -15.60
C THR A 476 4.68 -1.66 -15.43
N LEU A 477 3.81 -1.75 -16.43
CA LEU A 477 2.47 -1.17 -16.38
C LEU A 477 1.61 -1.79 -15.29
N HIS A 478 1.61 -3.11 -15.15
CA HIS A 478 0.75 -3.78 -14.17
C HIS A 478 1.27 -3.61 -12.73
N TYR A 479 2.54 -3.93 -12.47
CA TYR A 479 3.08 -4.04 -11.10
C TYR A 479 3.73 -2.77 -10.55
N ASN A 480 4.00 -1.76 -11.39
CA ASN A 480 4.61 -0.51 -10.92
C ASN A 480 3.64 0.66 -11.07
N ILE A 481 3.17 0.90 -12.29
CA ILE A 481 2.27 2.03 -12.57
C ILE A 481 0.86 1.72 -12.05
N GLY A 482 0.33 0.54 -12.38
CA GLY A 482 -1.02 0.12 -12.00
C GLY A 482 -1.14 -0.18 -10.51
N TRP A 483 -0.26 -1.02 -9.93
CA TRP A 483 -0.33 -1.45 -8.52
C TRP A 483 -0.52 -0.28 -7.54
N TYR A 484 0.05 0.88 -7.82
CA TYR A 484 0.03 1.99 -6.89
C TYR A 484 -0.68 3.16 -7.56
N PRO A 485 -2.02 3.11 -7.66
CA PRO A 485 -2.72 4.18 -8.34
C PRO A 485 -2.48 5.48 -7.58
N CYS A 486 -2.11 6.52 -8.32
CA CYS A 486 -2.11 7.90 -7.85
C CYS A 486 -3.56 8.32 -7.60
N ILE A 487 -4.18 7.82 -6.53
CA ILE A 487 -5.46 8.35 -6.05
C ILE A 487 -5.07 9.44 -5.07
N ALA A 488 -4.94 10.64 -5.61
CA ALA A 488 -4.84 11.88 -4.85
C ALA A 488 -6.21 12.22 -4.26
#